data_AF-A0A087S2S1-F1
#
_entry.id   AF-A0A087S2S1-F1
#
_cell.length_a   1.000
_cell.length_b   1.000
_cell.length_c   1.000
_cell.angle_alpha   90.00
_cell.angle_beta   90.00
_cell.angle_gamma   90.00
#
_symmetry.space_group_name_H-M   'P 1'
#
loop_
_entity.id
_entity.type
_entity.pdbx_description
1 polymer ?
#
loop_
_entity_poly.entity_id
_entity_poly.type
_entity_poly.pdbx_seq_one_letter_code
_entity_poly.pdbx_strand_id
1 'polypeptide(L)' 'MISFRIWIRQYEKEETPIGDLARDISIDNQFPKKNDFQIHYDYLESKNACNNALITLEFAWNLYQSRIIVS' A
#
# COMPACT_ATOMS: atom_id res chain seq x y z
N MET A 1 1.11 16.99 -0.38
CA MET A 1 1.42 15.66 0.22
C MET A 1 1.15 14.60 -0.84
N ILE A 2 2.14 13.77 -1.16
CA ILE A 2 1.98 12.64 -2.09
C ILE A 2 1.15 11.54 -1.41
N SER A 3 0.19 10.91 -2.08
CA SER A 3 -0.62 9.85 -1.47
C SER A 3 0.16 8.54 -1.33
N PHE A 4 -0.29 7.65 -0.44
CA PHE A 4 0.24 6.30 -0.26
C PHE A 4 0.32 5.54 -1.58
N ARG A 5 -0.76 5.56 -2.37
CA ARG A 5 -0.82 4.92 -3.69
C ARG A 5 0.29 5.41 -4.64
N ILE A 6 0.68 6.68 -4.58
CA ILE A 6 1.77 7.20 -5.42
C ILE A 6 3.12 6.89 -4.78
N TRP A 7 3.22 7.00 -3.45
CA TRP A 7 4.45 6.75 -2.72
C TRP A 7 4.92 5.29 -2.83
N ILE A 8 4.02 4.31 -2.70
CA ILE A 8 4.39 2.90 -2.69
C ILE A 8 5.01 2.44 -4.02
N ARG A 9 4.78 3.18 -5.12
CA ARG A 9 5.30 2.86 -6.45
C ARG A 9 6.82 2.82 -6.53
N GLN A 10 7.53 3.48 -5.61
CA GLN A 10 8.99 3.43 -5.57
C GLN A 10 9.53 2.01 -5.34
N TYR A 11 8.72 1.12 -4.75
CA TYR A 11 9.06 -0.27 -4.46
C TYR A 11 8.69 -1.24 -5.59
N GLU A 12 8.08 -0.79 -6.70
CA GLU A 12 7.58 -1.67 -7.80
C GLU A 12 8.64 -2.63 -8.38
N LYS A 13 9.93 -2.29 -8.27
CA LYS A 13 11.04 -3.09 -8.79
C LYS A 13 11.67 -4.04 -7.77
N GLU A 14 11.19 -4.03 -6.53
CA GLU A 14 11.75 -4.87 -5.47
C GLU A 14 11.14 -6.27 -5.46
N GLU A 15 11.96 -7.28 -5.24
CA GLU A 15 11.52 -8.68 -5.01
C GLU A 15 11.26 -8.90 -3.51
N THR A 16 10.40 -8.06 -2.94
CA THR A 16 10.00 -8.05 -1.52
C THR A 16 8.48 -8.03 -1.41
N PRO A 17 7.89 -8.36 -0.25
CA PRO A 17 6.44 -8.25 -0.06
C PRO A 17 5.89 -6.83 -0.36
N ILE A 18 6.62 -5.77 0.02
CA ILE A 18 6.23 -4.40 -0.34
C ILE A 18 6.26 -4.20 -1.84
N GLY A 19 7.27 -4.74 -2.54
CA GLY A 19 7.33 -4.68 -3.99
C GLY A 19 6.20 -5.43 -4.68
N ASP A 20 5.79 -6.59 -4.15
CA ASP A 20 4.60 -7.32 -4.61
C ASP A 20 3.34 -6.46 -4.43
N LEU A 21 3.12 -5.93 -3.22
CA LEU A 21 1.99 -5.03 -2.94
C LEU A 21 1.99 -3.78 -3.84
N ALA A 22 3.17 -3.21 -4.11
CA ALA A 22 3.33 -2.05 -4.98
C ALA A 22 2.89 -2.37 -6.42
N ARG A 23 3.33 -3.53 -6.96
CA ARG A 23 2.93 -4.00 -8.29
C ARG A 23 1.42 -4.23 -8.35
N ASP A 24 0.86 -4.93 -7.36
CA ASP A 24 -0.58 -5.23 -7.29
C ASP A 24 -1.42 -3.94 -7.30
N ILE A 25 -1.06 -2.96 -6.46
CA ILE A 25 -1.73 -1.64 -6.42
C ILE A 25 -1.55 -0.86 -7.73
N SER A 26 -0.41 -1.00 -8.40
CA SER A 26 -0.11 -0.26 -9.64
C SER A 26 -0.98 -0.72 -10.82
N ILE A 27 -1.29 -2.02 -10.89
CA ILE A 27 -2.09 -2.62 -11.96
C ILE A 27 -3.59 -2.65 -11.63
N ASP A 28 -3.96 -2.58 -10.34
CA ASP A 28 -5.37 -2.53 -9.92
C ASP A 28 -5.98 -1.13 -10.11
N ASN A 29 -6.69 -0.97 -11.23
CA ASN A 29 -7.43 0.25 -11.55
C ASN A 29 -8.62 0.53 -10.61
N GLN A 30 -9.08 -0.46 -9.85
CA GLN A 30 -10.16 -0.31 -8.86
C GLN A 30 -9.63 -0.01 -7.45
N PHE A 31 -8.32 -0.10 -7.23
CA PHE A 31 -7.74 0.20 -5.93
C PHE A 31 -8.11 1.63 -5.46
N PRO A 32 -8.55 1.81 -4.21
CA PRO A 32 -9.05 3.10 -3.74
C PRO A 32 -8.05 4.24 -3.94
N LYS A 33 -8.55 5.38 -4.44
CA LYS A 33 -7.75 6.60 -4.63
C LYS A 33 -7.61 7.45 -3.36
N LYS A 34 -8.40 7.15 -2.32
CA LYS A 34 -8.35 7.84 -1.03
C LYS A 34 -7.03 7.52 -0.34
N ASN A 35 -6.47 8.49 0.38
CA ASN A 35 -5.24 8.30 1.15
C ASN A 35 -5.60 7.97 2.62
N ASP A 36 -6.14 6.78 2.83
CA ASP A 36 -6.66 6.34 4.13
C ASP A 36 -6.36 4.86 4.34
N PHE A 37 -5.82 4.51 5.51
CA PHE A 37 -5.41 3.15 5.82
C PHE A 37 -6.59 2.17 5.84
N GLN A 38 -7.66 2.53 6.56
CA GLN A 38 -8.79 1.63 6.77
C GLN A 38 -9.47 1.31 5.44
N ILE A 39 -9.61 2.31 4.56
CA ILE A 39 -10.16 2.10 3.21
C ILE A 39 -9.28 1.15 2.37
N HIS A 40 -7.96 1.23 2.49
CA HIS A 40 -7.07 0.29 1.80
C HIS A 40 -7.13 -1.11 2.40
N TYR A 41 -7.20 -1.22 3.72
CA TYR A 41 -7.29 -2.48 4.45
C TYR A 41 -8.60 -3.20 4.11
N ASP A 42 -9.75 -2.53 4.27
CA ASP A 42 -11.08 -3.06 3.97
C ASP A 42 -11.17 -3.49 2.50
N TYR A 43 -10.55 -2.74 1.60
CA TYR A 43 -10.50 -3.10 0.19
C TYR A 43 -9.74 -4.43 -0.03
N LEU A 44 -8.53 -4.56 0.50
CA LEU A 44 -7.76 -5.80 0.38
C LEU A 44 -8.49 -6.98 1.04
N GLU A 45 -9.06 -6.78 2.23
CA GLU A 45 -9.85 -7.80 2.91
C GLU A 45 -11.07 -8.22 2.07
N SER A 46 -11.81 -7.27 1.48
CA SER A 46 -12.94 -7.55 0.60
C SER A 46 -12.57 -8.30 -0.70
N LYS A 47 -11.30 -8.20 -1.12
CA LYS A 47 -10.75 -8.96 -2.26
C LYS A 47 -10.21 -10.33 -1.84
N ASN A 48 -10.40 -10.75 -0.58
CA ASN A 48 -9.82 -11.95 0.01
C ASN A 48 -8.30 -11.98 -0.12
N ALA A 49 -7.65 -10.81 0.01
CA ALA A 49 -6.20 -10.74 0.05
C ALA A 49 -5.68 -11.62 1.20
N CYS A 50 -4.53 -12.27 0.97
CA CYS A 50 -3.95 -13.11 2.00
C CYS A 50 -3.48 -12.28 3.20
N ASN A 51 -3.40 -12.89 4.38
CA ASN A 51 -2.94 -12.23 5.60
C ASN A 51 -1.57 -11.53 5.42
N ASN A 52 -0.69 -12.12 4.60
CA ASN A 52 0.62 -11.52 4.32
C ASN A 52 0.51 -10.17 3.58
N ALA A 53 -0.46 -10.01 2.68
CA ALA A 53 -0.71 -8.75 2.00
C ALA A 53 -1.27 -7.68 2.95
N LEU A 54 -2.14 -8.07 3.90
CA LEU A 54 -2.67 -7.18 4.93
C LEU A 54 -1.57 -6.69 5.89
N ILE A 55 -0.72 -7.59 6.37
CA ILE A 55 0.46 -7.26 7.20
C ILE A 55 1.42 -6.35 6.43
N THR A 56 1.64 -6.64 5.15
CA THR A 56 2.50 -5.82 4.29
C THR A 56 1.92 -4.42 4.09
N LEU A 57 0.60 -4.29 3.93
CA LEU A 57 -0.07 -2.99 3.85
C LEU A 57 0.15 -2.18 5.14
N GLU A 58 -0.06 -2.79 6.30
CA GLU A 58 0.16 -2.13 7.60
C GLU A 58 1.62 -1.66 7.74
N PHE A 59 2.57 -2.52 7.43
CA PHE A 59 3.99 -2.19 7.46
C PHE A 59 4.33 -1.04 6.50
N ALA A 60 3.90 -1.12 5.24
CA ALA A 60 4.13 -0.08 4.25
C ALA A 60 3.47 1.25 4.64
N TRP A 61 2.28 1.22 5.25
CA TRP A 61 1.60 2.41 5.72
C TRP A 61 2.36 3.11 6.84
N ASN A 62 2.92 2.37 7.79
CA ASN A 62 3.74 2.92 8.87
C ASN A 62 5.01 3.61 8.34
N LEU A 63 5.65 3.03 7.32
CA LEU A 63 6.79 3.66 6.61
C LEU A 63 6.38 4.96 5.92
N TYR A 64 5.23 4.95 5.24
CA TYR A 64 4.67 6.13 4.58
C TYR A 64 4.39 7.27 5.56
N GLN A 65 3.78 6.98 6.72
CA GLN A 65 3.51 7.97 7.78
C GLN A 65 4.80 8.50 8.41
N SER A 66 5.78 7.62 8.63
CA SER A 66 7.08 8.01 9.20
C SER A 66 7.81 9.03 8.33
N ARG A 67 7.66 8.95 7.01
CA ARG A 67 8.21 9.98 6.10
C ARG A 67 7.56 11.36 6.28
N ILE A 68 6.27 11.40 6.64
CA ILE A 68 5.52 12.65 6.86
C ILE A 68 5.92 13.30 8.19
N ILE A 69 6.30 12.51 9.19
CA ILE A 69 6.69 13.01 10.52
C ILE A 69 8.09 13.65 10.51
N VAL A 70 8.94 13.31 9.52
CA VAL A 70 10.32 13.81 9.41
C VAL A 70 10.46 14.95 8.38
N SER A 71 9.36 15.60 8.00
CA SER A 71 9.34 16.75 7.07
C SER A 71 8.63 17.96 7.66
#